data_AF-A0A953G492-F1
#
_entry.id   AF-A0A953G492-F1
#
_cell.length_a   1.000
_cell.length_b   1.000
_cell.length_c   1.000
_cell.angle_alpha   90.00
_cell.angle_beta   90.00
_cell.angle_gamma   90.00
#
_symmetry.space_group_name_H-M   'P 1'
#
loop_
_entity.id
_entity.type
_entity.pdbx_description
1 polymer ?
#
loop_
_entity_poly.entity_id
_entity_poly.type
_entity_poly.pdbx_seq_one_letter_code
_entity_poly.pdbx_strand_id
1 'polypeptide(L)'
;MIFFLRKINIFFYWAFFTFFAHAASLGQTANPNVLFKTPEAEVRVISNLDRYYDNSSIIIGIYFKLSPGWKTYWRDAGDAGTGLQIDWTGSNNLDHAEILWPYPTRFNLLGLTSFGYEDEVLFPILITPKTKNDINLKMHLNFLVCKNICIPYETNFSFFLAHGSEKISSENQRITTSLKKIPDTLKELSSSSFFIEKISLVDTKTNLMLEVLAYNQKGFTQPDLFIESTLPLSNQIDHSIFLDHGRRVLFQIPLILKKNIDVSKDIITKEFLDQQATITLVDGDQAIEQKEILKEISPETLAKNYTLSSSSSLIGIVLIALLGGLILNIMPCVLPVLSLKFLSLTYGTYEDTQKTRLYFLCTAGGIITSFIALGLFTIILKFLGQTLGWGIQFQQPLFLIFLLVLMIFFTLNLWGLFEISPPQWLVNKVPVFFKNTEQNQTMINSFTTGLLATLLATPCSAPFIGTAVSFALVRDMKQILFVFFIMGIGMALPYLGVALYPMCMKLLPKPGSWMIRFKQFLGLCLIGTSVWLIYLISIQIGYQKTIQILIYVSLFICLFLFIKKRLPKSIFMGIILILSVG
;
A
#
# COMPACT_ATOMS: atom_id res chain seq x y z
N MET A 1 38.67 -41.43 39.81
CA MET A 1 39.19 -42.55 38.99
C MET A 1 38.40 -42.59 37.68
N ILE A 2 38.59 -41.61 36.79
CA ILE A 2 39.61 -41.64 35.73
C ILE A 2 39.61 -43.01 35.04
N PHE A 3 38.59 -43.29 34.21
CA PHE A 3 38.69 -44.10 32.96
C PHE A 3 37.37 -44.41 32.22
N PHE A 4 36.19 -43.92 32.64
CA PHE A 4 34.92 -44.49 32.10
C PHE A 4 33.91 -43.56 31.42
N LEU A 5 34.23 -42.30 31.11
CA LEU A 5 33.31 -41.42 30.35
C LEU A 5 34.00 -40.72 29.17
N ARG A 6 34.88 -41.47 28.49
CA ARG A 6 35.49 -41.13 27.20
C ARG A 6 35.00 -42.13 26.15
N LYS A 7 33.67 -42.23 25.95
CA LYS A 7 33.08 -43.07 24.88
C LYS A 7 31.64 -42.74 24.46
N ILE A 8 31.15 -41.52 24.71
CA ILE A 8 29.76 -41.11 24.40
C ILE A 8 29.66 -39.83 23.54
N ASN A 9 30.76 -39.41 22.88
CA ASN A 9 30.75 -38.24 22.00
C ASN A 9 31.21 -38.50 20.55
N ILE A 10 31.20 -39.78 20.11
CA ILE A 10 31.55 -40.16 18.72
C ILE A 10 30.38 -40.87 18.01
N PHE A 11 29.33 -41.27 18.73
CA PHE A 11 28.15 -41.92 18.13
C PHE A 11 27.06 -40.93 17.68
N PHE A 12 27.10 -39.67 18.12
CA PHE A 12 26.09 -38.66 17.80
C PHE A 12 26.36 -37.89 16.49
N TYR A 13 27.59 -37.97 15.95
CA TYR A 13 27.98 -37.32 14.69
C TYR A 13 27.87 -38.24 13.45
N TRP A 14 27.57 -39.53 13.62
CA TRP A 14 27.39 -40.49 12.53
C TRP A 14 25.92 -40.80 12.20
N ALA A 15 24.99 -40.43 13.10
CA ALA A 15 23.55 -40.60 12.90
C ALA A 15 22.84 -39.38 12.28
N PHE A 16 23.54 -38.25 12.13
CA PHE A 16 23.00 -37.03 11.51
C PHE A 16 23.33 -36.92 10.00
N PHE A 17 24.24 -37.75 9.48
CA PHE A 17 24.64 -37.77 8.07
C PHE A 17 23.98 -38.90 7.24
N THR A 18 23.20 -39.77 7.88
CA THR A 18 22.52 -40.92 7.27
C THR A 18 21.00 -40.76 7.22
N PHE A 19 20.48 -39.56 7.52
CA PHE A 19 19.06 -39.21 7.38
C PHE A 19 18.73 -38.46 6.07
N PHE A 20 19.75 -38.21 5.22
CA PHE A 20 19.60 -37.51 3.93
C PHE A 20 19.72 -38.42 2.71
N ALA A 21 19.41 -39.71 2.87
CA ALA A 21 19.45 -40.68 1.79
C ALA A 21 18.40 -41.79 2.02
N HIS A 22 17.10 -41.46 1.94
CA HIS A 22 16.01 -42.39 1.62
C HIS A 22 14.70 -41.61 1.38
N ALA A 23 14.68 -40.81 0.31
CA ALA A 23 13.45 -40.33 -0.31
C ALA A 23 13.63 -40.27 -1.83
N ALA A 24 14.16 -41.35 -2.40
CA ALA A 24 14.09 -41.64 -3.82
C ALA A 24 13.43 -43.01 -3.94
N SER A 25 12.22 -43.02 -4.49
CA SER A 25 11.35 -44.15 -4.87
C SER A 25 10.03 -44.27 -4.11
N LEU A 26 9.13 -43.33 -4.41
CA LEU A 26 7.72 -43.67 -4.64
C LEU A 26 7.37 -43.12 -6.02
N GLY A 27 7.09 -44.05 -6.94
CA GLY A 27 6.91 -43.77 -8.35
C GLY A 27 5.63 -43.00 -8.64
N GLN A 28 5.69 -42.23 -9.74
CA GLN A 28 4.58 -42.10 -10.65
C GLN A 28 5.15 -42.17 -12.06
N THR A 29 4.63 -43.12 -12.83
CA THR A 29 4.79 -43.23 -14.27
C THR A 29 4.23 -41.98 -14.92
N ALA A 30 5.06 -40.96 -15.11
CA ALA A 30 4.75 -39.85 -15.98
C ALA A 30 5.10 -40.26 -17.41
N ASN A 31 4.07 -40.37 -18.25
CA ASN A 31 4.21 -40.44 -19.69
C ASN A 31 5.12 -39.27 -20.14
N PRO A 32 6.25 -39.51 -20.84
CA PRO A 32 7.36 -38.56 -20.90
C PRO A 32 7.11 -37.23 -21.65
N ASN A 33 5.91 -36.94 -22.12
CA ASN A 33 5.63 -35.78 -22.99
C ASN A 33 4.49 -34.86 -22.50
N VAL A 34 4.21 -34.81 -21.18
CA VAL A 34 3.04 -34.06 -20.64
C VAL A 34 3.39 -33.12 -19.48
N LEU A 35 4.63 -33.13 -18.97
CA LEU A 35 5.08 -32.32 -17.84
C LEU A 35 6.35 -31.54 -18.20
N PHE A 36 6.30 -30.22 -18.02
CA PHE A 36 7.46 -29.32 -18.09
C PHE A 36 7.66 -28.69 -16.72
N LYS A 37 8.90 -28.68 -16.21
CA LYS A 37 9.19 -28.19 -14.86
C LYS A 37 10.46 -27.36 -14.83
N THR A 38 10.35 -26.17 -14.24
CA THR A 38 11.45 -25.26 -13.94
C THR A 38 11.41 -24.88 -12.45
N PRO A 39 12.44 -24.21 -11.90
CA PRO A 39 12.35 -23.64 -10.55
C PRO A 39 11.19 -22.65 -10.36
N GLU A 40 10.78 -21.98 -11.43
CA GLU A 40 9.79 -20.90 -11.43
C GLU A 40 8.36 -21.40 -11.64
N ALA A 41 8.16 -22.43 -12.47
CA ALA A 41 6.85 -22.94 -12.84
C ALA A 41 6.84 -24.43 -13.18
N GLU A 42 5.70 -25.06 -12.98
CA GLU A 42 5.38 -26.40 -13.44
C GLU A 42 4.17 -26.33 -14.39
N VAL A 43 4.34 -26.84 -15.61
CA VAL A 43 3.31 -26.80 -16.67
C VAL A 43 2.94 -28.22 -17.07
N ARG A 44 1.64 -28.51 -17.11
CA ARG A 44 1.11 -29.82 -17.49
C ARG A 44 -0.06 -29.70 -18.45
N VAL A 45 -0.19 -30.66 -19.36
CA VAL A 45 -1.42 -30.83 -20.14
C VAL A 45 -2.34 -31.81 -19.41
N ILE A 46 -3.61 -31.44 -19.26
CA ILE A 46 -4.67 -32.30 -18.71
C ILE A 46 -5.89 -32.28 -19.63
N SER A 47 -6.84 -33.20 -19.44
CA SER A 47 -8.07 -33.25 -20.23
C SER A 47 -9.28 -33.63 -19.39
N ASN A 48 -10.46 -33.25 -19.84
CA ASN A 48 -11.72 -33.63 -19.21
C ASN A 48 -12.08 -35.09 -19.51
N LEU A 49 -11.53 -35.67 -20.57
CA LEU A 49 -11.83 -37.00 -21.06
C LEU A 49 -10.53 -37.79 -21.27
N ASP A 50 -10.57 -39.09 -20.97
CA ASP A 50 -9.52 -40.04 -21.37
C ASP A 50 -9.81 -40.59 -22.78
N ARG A 51 -11.09 -40.64 -23.16
CA ARG A 51 -11.60 -41.07 -24.48
C ARG A 51 -12.87 -40.29 -24.80
N TYR A 52 -13.05 -39.92 -26.06
CA TYR A 52 -14.16 -39.06 -26.50
C TYR A 52 -15.06 -39.75 -27.52
N TYR A 53 -16.32 -39.31 -27.60
CA TYR A 53 -17.33 -39.74 -28.56
C TYR A 53 -17.85 -38.54 -29.37
N ASP A 54 -18.62 -38.78 -30.45
CA ASP A 54 -18.99 -37.79 -31.47
C ASP A 54 -19.60 -36.48 -30.94
N ASN A 55 -20.32 -36.52 -29.82
CA ASN A 55 -20.98 -35.35 -29.22
C ASN A 55 -20.30 -34.85 -27.94
N SER A 56 -19.14 -35.41 -27.58
CA SER A 56 -18.43 -35.02 -26.36
C SER A 56 -17.73 -33.66 -26.57
N SER A 57 -17.93 -32.71 -25.66
CA SER A 57 -17.15 -31.47 -25.64
C SER A 57 -15.73 -31.78 -25.18
N ILE A 58 -14.77 -31.81 -26.10
CA ILE A 58 -13.36 -32.06 -25.78
C ILE A 58 -12.76 -30.78 -25.22
N ILE A 59 -12.35 -30.81 -23.96
CA ILE A 59 -11.65 -29.69 -23.31
C ILE A 59 -10.33 -30.21 -22.76
N ILE A 60 -9.24 -29.68 -23.29
CA ILE A 60 -7.92 -29.87 -22.68
C ILE A 60 -7.60 -28.65 -21.80
N GLY A 61 -6.67 -28.81 -20.88
CA GLY A 61 -6.23 -27.74 -19.99
C GLY A 61 -4.71 -27.65 -19.98
N ILE A 62 -4.17 -26.45 -20.16
CA ILE A 62 -2.78 -26.19 -19.81
C ILE A 62 -2.76 -25.69 -18.37
N TYR A 63 -2.33 -26.54 -17.45
CA TYR A 63 -2.24 -26.25 -16.02
C TYR A 63 -0.85 -25.71 -15.67
N PHE A 64 -0.83 -24.52 -15.09
CA PHE A 64 0.34 -23.86 -14.52
C PHE A 64 0.25 -23.90 -13.00
N LYS A 65 1.35 -24.34 -12.38
CA LYS A 65 1.62 -24.14 -10.96
C LYS A 65 2.87 -23.29 -10.82
N LEU A 66 2.73 -22.12 -10.22
CA LEU A 66 3.76 -21.09 -10.14
C LEU A 66 4.41 -21.11 -8.75
N SER A 67 5.72 -20.88 -8.71
CA SER A 67 6.44 -20.70 -7.45
C SER A 67 6.05 -19.36 -6.78
N PRO A 68 6.15 -19.23 -5.43
CA PRO A 68 5.66 -18.05 -4.72
C PRO A 68 6.19 -16.70 -5.27
N GLY A 69 5.25 -15.82 -5.61
CA GLY A 69 5.49 -14.49 -6.15
C GLY A 69 5.84 -14.46 -7.65
N TRP A 70 5.90 -15.61 -8.33
CA TRP A 70 5.96 -15.67 -9.79
C TRP A 70 4.56 -15.64 -10.39
N LYS A 71 4.46 -15.04 -11.58
CA LYS A 71 3.20 -14.80 -12.29
C LYS A 71 3.31 -15.24 -13.73
N THR A 72 2.18 -15.58 -14.36
CA THR A 72 2.07 -15.69 -15.82
C THR A 72 0.98 -14.74 -16.31
N TYR A 73 0.88 -14.56 -17.62
CA TYR A 73 0.11 -13.46 -18.21
C TYR A 73 -1.23 -13.90 -18.77
N TRP A 74 -2.16 -12.94 -18.78
CA TRP A 74 -3.42 -13.04 -19.50
C TRP A 74 -3.22 -12.84 -21.01
N ARG A 75 -4.29 -13.01 -21.80
CA ARG A 75 -4.25 -12.82 -23.26
C ARG A 75 -3.76 -11.43 -23.64
N ASP A 76 -4.23 -10.40 -22.94
CA ASP A 76 -3.64 -9.07 -22.92
C ASP A 76 -2.80 -8.93 -21.64
N ALA A 77 -1.49 -8.82 -21.79
CA ALA A 77 -0.56 -8.74 -20.67
C ALA A 77 -0.47 -7.34 -20.04
N GLY A 78 -1.10 -6.32 -20.64
CA GLY A 78 -1.02 -4.93 -20.20
C GLY A 78 0.21 -4.20 -20.76
N ASP A 79 0.96 -3.51 -19.90
CA ASP A 79 2.10 -2.67 -20.30
C ASP A 79 3.36 -3.48 -20.61
N ALA A 80 3.49 -4.68 -20.04
CA ALA A 80 4.61 -5.57 -20.25
C ALA A 80 4.20 -7.05 -20.12
N GLY A 81 4.79 -7.89 -20.98
CA GLY A 81 4.58 -9.34 -20.99
C GLY A 81 3.89 -9.83 -22.25
N THR A 82 3.61 -11.14 -22.30
CA THR A 82 2.82 -11.77 -23.36
C THR A 82 2.14 -13.01 -22.78
N GLY A 83 0.86 -13.20 -23.12
CA GLY A 83 0.09 -14.39 -22.73
C GLY A 83 0.61 -15.69 -23.36
N LEU A 84 0.02 -16.80 -22.93
CA LEU A 84 0.28 -18.12 -23.50
C LEU A 84 -0.04 -18.14 -25.01
N GLN A 85 0.93 -18.55 -25.80
CA GLN A 85 0.79 -18.85 -27.23
C GLN A 85 1.00 -20.33 -27.47
N ILE A 86 0.17 -20.92 -28.32
CA ILE A 86 0.24 -22.34 -28.67
C ILE A 86 0.24 -22.44 -30.18
N ASP A 87 1.32 -22.98 -30.73
CA ASP A 87 1.34 -23.43 -32.11
C ASP A 87 0.94 -24.91 -32.18
N TRP A 88 -0.06 -25.19 -33.02
CA TRP A 88 -0.66 -26.50 -33.23
C TRP A 88 -0.11 -27.24 -34.45
N THR A 89 0.90 -26.68 -35.13
CA THR A 89 1.50 -27.26 -36.32
C THR A 89 1.91 -28.71 -36.11
N GLY A 90 1.52 -29.57 -37.05
CA GLY A 90 1.79 -31.01 -36.98
C GLY A 90 0.81 -31.82 -36.12
N SER A 91 -0.25 -31.20 -35.57
CA SER A 91 -1.40 -31.92 -35.02
C SER A 91 -2.17 -32.68 -36.10
N ASN A 92 -2.72 -33.84 -35.74
CA ASN A 92 -3.58 -34.64 -36.61
C ASN A 92 -5.02 -34.58 -36.12
N ASN A 93 -5.96 -34.47 -37.07
CA ASN A 93 -7.41 -34.43 -36.83
C ASN A 93 -7.94 -33.23 -36.00
N LEU A 94 -7.19 -32.12 -35.92
CA LEU A 94 -7.61 -30.87 -35.24
C LEU A 94 -8.23 -29.86 -36.21
N ASP A 95 -9.50 -29.49 -36.02
CA ASP A 95 -10.18 -28.46 -36.82
C ASP A 95 -10.00 -27.06 -36.22
N HIS A 96 -10.39 -26.91 -34.95
CA HIS A 96 -10.32 -25.64 -34.22
C HIS A 96 -9.86 -25.88 -32.78
N ALA A 97 -9.08 -24.93 -32.25
CA ALA A 97 -8.66 -24.90 -30.86
C ALA A 97 -8.85 -23.47 -30.32
N GLU A 98 -9.66 -23.31 -29.27
CA GLU A 98 -9.93 -22.01 -28.66
C GLU A 98 -9.55 -22.01 -27.19
N ILE A 99 -8.64 -21.11 -26.81
CA ILE A 99 -8.31 -20.91 -25.39
C ILE A 99 -9.46 -20.12 -24.76
N LEU A 100 -10.12 -20.74 -23.78
CA LEU A 100 -11.13 -20.10 -22.95
C LEU A 100 -10.43 -19.43 -21.77
N TRP A 101 -10.28 -18.11 -21.81
CA TRP A 101 -9.46 -17.40 -20.83
C TRP A 101 -10.22 -17.17 -19.52
N PRO A 102 -9.70 -17.64 -18.37
CA PRO A 102 -10.19 -17.19 -17.08
C PRO A 102 -10.05 -15.67 -16.91
N TYR A 103 -10.83 -15.07 -16.03
CA TYR A 103 -10.65 -13.65 -15.70
C TYR A 103 -9.29 -13.40 -15.02
N PRO A 104 -8.58 -12.33 -15.38
CA PRO A 104 -7.25 -12.05 -14.85
C PRO A 104 -7.29 -11.32 -13.50
N THR A 105 -6.11 -11.18 -12.91
CA THR A 105 -5.83 -10.24 -11.82
C THR A 105 -4.87 -9.17 -12.30
N ARG A 106 -5.00 -7.96 -11.73
CA ARG A 106 -4.10 -6.84 -12.00
C ARG A 106 -2.95 -6.83 -11.01
N PHE A 107 -1.74 -6.63 -11.52
CA PHE A 107 -0.55 -6.43 -10.71
C PHE A 107 0.31 -5.30 -11.26
N ASN A 108 1.10 -4.69 -10.37
CA ASN A 108 2.08 -3.68 -10.73
C ASN A 108 3.49 -4.28 -10.58
N LEU A 109 4.21 -4.37 -11.69
CA LEU A 109 5.56 -4.91 -11.76
C LEU A 109 6.48 -3.83 -12.30
N LEU A 110 7.46 -3.40 -11.48
CA LEU A 110 8.45 -2.38 -11.88
C LEU A 110 7.82 -1.04 -12.34
N GLY A 111 6.65 -0.68 -11.82
CA GLY A 111 5.93 0.54 -12.21
C GLY A 111 5.05 0.40 -13.46
N LEU A 112 4.96 -0.81 -14.03
CA LEU A 112 4.14 -1.14 -15.18
C LEU A 112 2.90 -1.94 -14.73
N THR A 113 1.74 -1.64 -15.33
CA THR A 113 0.50 -2.35 -15.03
C THR A 113 0.39 -3.58 -15.93
N SER A 114 0.29 -4.76 -15.33
CA SER A 114 0.19 -6.02 -16.06
C SER A 114 -0.98 -6.87 -15.56
N PHE A 115 -1.45 -7.76 -16.43
CA PHE A 115 -2.60 -8.65 -16.15
C PHE A 115 -2.23 -10.11 -16.29
N GLY A 116 -2.74 -10.94 -15.38
CA GLY A 116 -2.43 -12.36 -15.38
C GLY A 116 -2.79 -13.06 -14.08
N TYR A 117 -1.95 -14.01 -13.69
CA TYR A 117 -2.28 -15.01 -12.68
C TYR A 117 -1.09 -15.30 -11.76
N GLU A 118 -1.40 -15.61 -10.50
CA GLU A 118 -0.45 -16.00 -9.46
C GLU A 118 -0.81 -17.39 -8.92
N ASP A 119 0.15 -18.05 -8.27
CA ASP A 119 0.04 -19.37 -7.62
C ASP A 119 -0.34 -20.54 -8.54
N GLU A 120 -1.54 -20.54 -9.12
CA GLU A 120 -1.97 -21.54 -10.09
C GLU A 120 -2.99 -20.98 -11.08
N VAL A 121 -2.93 -21.44 -12.33
CA VAL A 121 -3.94 -21.17 -13.34
C VAL A 121 -4.08 -22.37 -14.26
N LEU A 122 -5.31 -22.66 -14.67
CA LEU A 122 -5.61 -23.62 -15.72
C LEU A 122 -6.23 -22.84 -16.86
N PHE A 123 -5.69 -23.02 -18.08
CA PHE A 123 -6.25 -22.48 -19.32
C PHE A 123 -7.02 -23.59 -20.04
N PRO A 124 -8.37 -23.62 -19.96
CA PRO A 124 -9.18 -24.53 -20.74
C PRO A 124 -9.07 -24.21 -22.23
N ILE A 125 -9.03 -25.23 -23.05
CA ILE A 125 -8.96 -25.13 -24.51
C ILE A 125 -10.04 -26.03 -25.07
N LEU A 126 -11.00 -25.42 -25.76
CA LEU A 126 -12.03 -26.15 -26.48
C LEU A 126 -11.42 -26.71 -27.77
N ILE A 127 -11.49 -28.02 -27.94
CA ILE A 127 -10.93 -28.75 -29.08
C ILE A 127 -12.07 -29.27 -29.96
N THR A 128 -12.04 -28.92 -31.24
CA THR A 128 -12.96 -29.43 -32.25
C THR A 128 -12.21 -30.35 -33.21
N PRO A 129 -12.55 -31.64 -33.31
CA PRO A 129 -11.92 -32.56 -34.25
C PRO A 129 -12.45 -32.39 -35.68
N LYS A 130 -11.62 -32.65 -36.70
CA LYS A 130 -12.05 -32.61 -38.13
C LYS A 130 -12.96 -33.79 -38.50
N THR A 131 -12.66 -34.95 -37.93
CA THR A 131 -13.32 -36.22 -38.22
C THR A 131 -13.50 -37.03 -36.94
N LYS A 132 -14.43 -37.99 -36.98
CA LYS A 132 -14.79 -38.90 -35.88
C LYS A 132 -13.77 -40.04 -35.71
N ASN A 133 -12.50 -39.67 -35.52
CA ASN A 133 -11.36 -40.58 -35.40
C ASN A 133 -10.42 -40.11 -34.28
N ASP A 134 -9.43 -40.92 -33.90
CA ASP A 134 -8.43 -40.49 -32.92
C ASP A 134 -7.81 -39.12 -33.26
N ILE A 135 -7.54 -38.33 -32.23
CA ILE A 135 -6.94 -37.00 -32.36
C ILE A 135 -5.58 -36.98 -31.65
N ASN A 136 -4.58 -36.44 -32.34
CA ASN A 136 -3.23 -36.30 -31.82
C ASN A 136 -2.81 -34.83 -31.88
N LEU A 137 -2.73 -34.21 -30.72
CA LEU A 137 -2.43 -32.79 -30.56
C LEU A 137 -0.93 -32.62 -30.31
N LYS A 138 -0.26 -31.89 -31.21
CA LYS A 138 1.10 -31.40 -31.01
C LYS A 138 1.01 -29.93 -30.69
N MET A 139 1.57 -29.54 -29.55
CA MET A 139 1.47 -28.19 -29.01
C MET A 139 2.88 -27.68 -28.74
N HIS A 140 3.28 -26.63 -29.44
CA HIS A 140 4.48 -25.84 -29.13
C HIS A 140 4.05 -24.61 -28.33
N LEU A 141 4.34 -24.61 -27.03
CA LEU A 141 3.93 -23.58 -26.10
C LEU A 141 5.03 -22.54 -25.94
N ASN A 142 4.67 -21.28 -26.13
CA ASN A 142 5.49 -20.12 -25.79
C ASN A 142 4.77 -19.32 -24.70
N PHE A 143 5.43 -19.11 -23.56
CA PHE A 143 4.84 -18.36 -22.45
C PHE A 143 5.91 -17.63 -21.65
N LEU A 144 5.49 -16.59 -20.92
CA LEU A 144 6.35 -15.86 -19.99
C LEU A 144 5.95 -16.15 -18.55
N VAL A 145 6.98 -16.27 -17.70
CA VAL A 145 6.83 -16.30 -16.24
C VAL A 145 7.64 -15.15 -15.65
N CYS A 146 7.02 -14.31 -14.83
CA CYS A 146 7.65 -13.08 -14.34
C CYS A 146 7.53 -12.90 -12.82
N LYS A 147 8.60 -12.38 -12.21
CA LYS A 147 8.64 -11.87 -10.84
C LYS A 147 9.31 -10.50 -10.83
N ASN A 148 10.61 -10.43 -10.54
CA ASN A 148 11.40 -9.21 -10.72
C ASN A 148 12.10 -9.18 -12.08
N ILE A 149 12.12 -10.34 -12.75
CA ILE A 149 12.62 -10.56 -14.10
C ILE A 149 11.56 -11.40 -14.81
N CYS A 150 11.41 -11.22 -16.12
CA CYS A 150 10.51 -12.03 -16.93
C CYS A 150 11.33 -13.00 -17.77
N ILE A 151 11.02 -14.29 -17.67
CA ILE A 151 11.73 -15.38 -18.35
C ILE A 151 10.78 -15.98 -19.38
N PRO A 152 11.14 -15.97 -20.69
CA PRO A 152 10.40 -16.70 -21.71
C PRO A 152 10.77 -18.19 -21.66
N TYR A 153 9.76 -19.05 -21.79
CA TYR A 153 9.94 -20.49 -21.92
C TYR A 153 9.25 -21.00 -23.19
N GLU A 154 9.87 -22.01 -23.79
CA GLU A 154 9.35 -22.74 -24.93
C GLU A 154 9.35 -24.24 -24.61
N THR A 155 8.25 -24.93 -24.90
CA THR A 155 8.16 -26.37 -24.66
C THR A 155 7.20 -27.06 -25.61
N ASN A 156 7.43 -28.34 -25.86
CA ASN A 156 6.63 -29.16 -26.77
C ASN A 156 5.88 -30.23 -26.00
N PHE A 157 4.58 -30.33 -26.24
CA PHE A 157 3.73 -31.38 -25.70
C PHE A 157 3.06 -32.17 -26.82
N SER A 158 2.88 -33.47 -26.59
CA SER A 158 2.11 -34.35 -27.47
C SER A 158 1.00 -35.00 -26.66
N PHE A 159 -0.26 -34.79 -27.03
CA PHE A 159 -1.41 -35.32 -26.34
C PHE A 159 -2.30 -36.12 -27.29
N PHE A 160 -2.55 -37.38 -26.95
CA PHE A 160 -3.34 -38.30 -27.75
C PHE A 160 -4.67 -38.59 -27.06
N LEU A 161 -5.77 -38.50 -27.82
CA LEU A 161 -7.12 -38.85 -27.38
C LEU A 161 -7.72 -39.85 -28.37
N ALA A 162 -8.07 -41.02 -27.85
CA ALA A 162 -8.73 -42.04 -28.64
C ALA A 162 -10.24 -41.75 -28.79
N HIS A 163 -10.75 -42.00 -29.99
CA HIS A 163 -12.18 -42.01 -30.30
C HIS A 163 -12.80 -43.33 -29.87
N GLY A 164 -13.99 -43.29 -29.26
CA GLY A 164 -14.72 -44.48 -28.83
C GLY A 164 -15.66 -44.20 -27.68
N SER A 165 -15.89 -45.19 -26.81
CA SER A 165 -16.76 -45.01 -25.63
C SER A 165 -16.22 -43.89 -24.73
N GLU A 166 -17.04 -42.86 -24.51
CA GLU A 166 -16.68 -41.72 -23.67
C GLU A 166 -16.23 -42.19 -22.28
N LYS A 167 -15.09 -41.67 -21.83
CA LYS A 167 -14.55 -41.93 -20.49
C LYS A 167 -14.08 -40.63 -19.89
N ILE A 168 -14.74 -40.20 -18.82
CA ILE A 168 -14.38 -39.01 -18.05
C ILE A 168 -13.03 -39.22 -17.39
N SER A 169 -12.15 -38.22 -17.49
CA SER A 169 -10.84 -38.23 -16.86
C SER A 169 -10.92 -37.87 -15.38
N SER A 170 -9.93 -38.29 -14.59
CA SER A 170 -9.79 -37.87 -13.18
C SER A 170 -9.59 -36.37 -13.02
N GLU A 171 -9.07 -35.69 -14.05
CA GLU A 171 -8.79 -34.25 -14.04
C GLU A 171 -10.01 -33.37 -14.40
N ASN A 172 -11.15 -33.98 -14.75
CA ASN A 172 -12.36 -33.25 -15.16
C ASN A 172 -12.83 -32.22 -14.11
N GLN A 173 -12.68 -32.53 -12.82
CA GLN A 173 -13.07 -31.60 -11.74
C GLN A 173 -12.24 -30.30 -11.75
N ARG A 174 -10.96 -30.37 -12.11
CA ARG A 174 -10.11 -29.17 -12.22
C ARG A 174 -10.54 -28.29 -13.39
N ILE A 175 -10.86 -28.92 -14.53
CA ILE A 175 -11.34 -28.22 -15.72
C ILE A 175 -12.68 -27.55 -15.43
N THR A 176 -13.66 -28.29 -14.91
CA THR A 176 -14.98 -27.72 -14.57
C THR A 176 -14.89 -26.57 -13.55
N THR A 177 -13.97 -26.64 -12.58
CA THR A 177 -13.70 -25.53 -11.66
C THR A 177 -13.12 -24.31 -12.36
N SER A 178 -12.20 -24.51 -13.30
CA SER A 178 -11.61 -23.43 -14.11
C SER A 178 -12.62 -22.80 -15.07
N LEU A 179 -13.51 -23.60 -15.66
CA LEU A 179 -14.56 -23.10 -16.55
C LEU A 179 -15.49 -22.08 -15.87
N LYS A 180 -15.74 -22.22 -14.56
CA LYS A 180 -16.52 -21.25 -13.77
C LYS A 180 -15.85 -19.88 -13.64
N LYS A 181 -14.55 -19.79 -13.91
CA LYS A 181 -13.79 -18.55 -13.89
C LYS A 181 -13.71 -17.88 -15.26
N ILE A 182 -14.34 -18.43 -16.29
CA ILE A 182 -14.43 -17.78 -17.60
C ILE A 182 -15.49 -16.68 -17.50
N PRO A 183 -15.21 -15.45 -17.96
CA PRO A 183 -16.21 -14.40 -18.01
C PRO A 183 -17.44 -14.82 -18.83
N ASP A 184 -18.62 -14.56 -18.31
CA ASP A 184 -19.87 -14.79 -19.04
C ASP A 184 -19.96 -13.79 -20.21
N THR A 185 -20.28 -14.27 -21.41
CA THR A 185 -20.53 -13.41 -22.58
C THR A 185 -22.04 -13.22 -22.75
N LEU A 186 -22.46 -11.96 -22.95
CA LEU A 186 -23.84 -11.43 -22.94
C LEU A 186 -24.87 -12.01 -23.92
N LYS A 187 -24.91 -13.32 -24.19
CA LYS A 187 -25.99 -13.95 -24.97
C LYS A 187 -27.14 -14.51 -24.14
N GLU A 188 -27.00 -14.59 -22.83
CA GLU A 188 -28.10 -14.93 -21.93
C GLU A 188 -28.06 -13.98 -20.72
N LEU A 189 -29.21 -13.65 -20.17
CA LEU A 189 -29.45 -12.80 -19.00
C LEU A 189 -29.68 -11.30 -19.25
N SER A 190 -30.85 -11.01 -19.80
CA SER A 190 -31.71 -9.89 -19.36
C SER A 190 -32.21 -10.06 -17.90
N SER A 191 -31.47 -10.77 -17.03
CA SER A 191 -31.87 -11.16 -15.67
C SER A 191 -30.68 -11.45 -14.73
N SER A 192 -29.47 -10.98 -15.04
CA SER A 192 -28.32 -11.21 -14.16
C SER A 192 -28.32 -10.21 -13.01
N SER A 193 -27.96 -10.66 -11.81
CA SER A 193 -27.73 -9.81 -10.64
C SER A 193 -26.45 -8.96 -10.76
N PHE A 194 -25.70 -9.10 -11.85
CA PHE A 194 -24.39 -8.50 -12.10
C PHE A 194 -24.25 -8.20 -13.61
N PHE A 195 -24.12 -6.93 -13.98
CA PHE A 195 -24.03 -6.52 -15.40
C PHE A 195 -23.43 -5.13 -15.58
N ILE A 196 -23.00 -4.84 -16.80
CA ILE A 196 -22.56 -3.51 -17.23
C ILE A 196 -23.80 -2.76 -17.74
N GLU A 197 -24.16 -1.66 -17.07
CA GLU A 197 -25.36 -0.85 -17.38
C GLU A 197 -25.12 0.03 -18.61
N LYS A 198 -23.95 0.68 -18.68
CA LYS A 198 -23.64 1.64 -19.73
C LYS A 198 -22.14 1.82 -19.91
N ILE A 199 -21.74 1.96 -21.16
CA ILE A 199 -20.38 2.33 -21.57
C ILE A 199 -20.50 3.61 -22.40
N SER A 200 -19.74 4.64 -22.06
CA SER A 200 -19.79 5.92 -22.76
C SER A 200 -18.44 6.61 -22.81
N LEU A 201 -18.13 7.23 -23.94
CA LEU A 201 -17.01 8.17 -24.06
C LEU A 201 -17.47 9.56 -23.62
N VAL A 202 -16.67 10.24 -22.80
CA VAL A 202 -16.96 11.58 -22.30
C VAL A 202 -15.77 12.50 -22.48
N ASP A 203 -15.99 13.71 -22.98
CA ASP A 203 -14.97 14.76 -23.04
C ASP A 203 -15.03 15.65 -21.79
N THR A 204 -13.95 15.65 -21.00
CA THR A 204 -13.87 16.41 -19.74
C THR A 204 -13.23 17.79 -19.88
N LYS A 205 -13.17 18.36 -21.09
CA LYS A 205 -12.43 19.58 -21.46
C LYS A 205 -10.92 19.47 -21.34
N THR A 206 -10.37 18.59 -20.50
CA THR A 206 -8.94 18.32 -20.37
C THR A 206 -8.55 17.05 -21.13
N ASN A 207 -9.25 15.93 -20.91
CA ASN A 207 -8.98 14.62 -21.53
C ASN A 207 -10.27 13.90 -21.99
N LEU A 208 -10.14 12.95 -22.92
CA LEU A 208 -11.18 11.99 -23.27
C LEU A 208 -11.19 10.85 -22.22
N MET A 209 -12.36 10.55 -21.66
CA MET A 209 -12.54 9.54 -20.63
C MET A 209 -13.52 8.46 -21.11
N LEU A 210 -13.21 7.19 -20.85
CA LEU A 210 -14.18 6.11 -20.94
C LEU A 210 -14.85 5.94 -19.58
N GLU A 211 -16.16 6.08 -19.55
CA GLU A 211 -17.00 5.85 -18.39
C GLU A 211 -17.72 4.51 -18.53
N VAL A 212 -17.55 3.62 -17.55
CA VAL A 212 -18.25 2.33 -17.49
C VAL A 212 -19.05 2.26 -16.20
N LEU A 213 -20.37 2.24 -16.33
CA LEU A 213 -21.31 2.07 -15.22
C LEU A 213 -21.71 0.61 -15.12
N ALA A 214 -21.55 0.01 -13.95
CA ALA A 214 -21.92 -1.36 -13.68
C ALA A 214 -22.80 -1.48 -12.43
N TYR A 215 -23.58 -2.56 -12.38
CA TYR A 215 -24.51 -2.87 -11.30
C TYR A 215 -24.28 -4.27 -10.74
N ASN A 216 -24.33 -4.39 -9.41
CA ASN A 216 -24.32 -5.64 -8.67
C ASN A 216 -25.40 -5.61 -7.57
N GLN A 217 -26.37 -6.51 -7.63
CA GLN A 217 -27.46 -6.64 -6.65
C GLN A 217 -26.94 -6.91 -5.24
N LYS A 218 -25.84 -7.68 -5.11
CA LYS A 218 -25.23 -8.02 -3.81
C LYS A 218 -24.35 -6.88 -3.25
N GLY A 219 -24.09 -5.85 -4.04
CA GLY A 219 -23.10 -4.83 -3.74
C GLY A 219 -21.70 -5.24 -4.21
N PHE A 220 -20.93 -4.27 -4.69
CA PHE A 220 -19.56 -4.48 -5.12
C PHE A 220 -18.61 -4.59 -3.93
N THR A 221 -17.63 -5.50 -4.02
CA THR A 221 -16.63 -5.69 -2.96
C THR A 221 -15.27 -5.14 -3.36
N GLN A 222 -14.70 -5.67 -4.45
CA GLN A 222 -13.42 -5.26 -5.01
C GLN A 222 -13.50 -5.36 -6.54
N PRO A 223 -14.27 -4.48 -7.18
CA PRO A 223 -14.46 -4.58 -8.61
C PRO A 223 -13.23 -4.07 -9.36
N ASP A 224 -12.83 -4.81 -10.40
CA ASP A 224 -11.78 -4.42 -11.35
C ASP A 224 -12.32 -4.51 -12.79
N LEU A 225 -11.72 -3.72 -13.68
CA LEU A 225 -12.15 -3.57 -15.06
C LEU A 225 -10.96 -3.70 -16.00
N PHE A 226 -11.04 -4.66 -16.91
CA PHE A 226 -10.03 -4.90 -17.94
C PHE A 226 -10.58 -4.52 -19.31
N ILE A 227 -9.84 -3.70 -20.04
CA ILE A 227 -10.26 -3.16 -21.33
C ILE A 227 -9.28 -3.64 -22.39
N GLU A 228 -9.75 -4.39 -23.37
CA GLU A 228 -8.98 -4.77 -24.54
C GLU A 228 -9.45 -3.93 -25.72
N SER A 229 -8.49 -3.29 -26.38
CA SER A 229 -8.73 -2.39 -27.50
C SER A 229 -7.58 -2.50 -28.49
N THR A 230 -7.89 -2.29 -29.76
CA THR A 230 -6.91 -2.16 -30.86
C THR A 230 -5.98 -0.96 -30.69
N LEU A 231 -6.43 0.06 -29.95
CA LEU A 231 -5.63 1.22 -29.58
C LEU A 231 -4.89 0.96 -28.26
N PRO A 232 -3.61 1.39 -28.15
CA PRO A 232 -2.78 1.17 -26.98
C PRO A 232 -3.21 2.10 -25.85
N LEU A 233 -4.24 1.69 -25.13
CA LEU A 233 -4.79 2.38 -23.99
C LEU A 233 -3.95 2.12 -22.74
N SER A 234 -3.69 3.19 -21.99
CA SER A 234 -3.32 3.04 -20.59
C SER A 234 -4.54 2.50 -19.84
N ASN A 235 -4.52 1.21 -19.48
CA ASN A 235 -5.57 0.58 -18.66
C ASN A 235 -5.48 0.99 -17.18
N GLN A 236 -5.01 2.22 -16.91
CA GLN A 236 -4.90 2.73 -15.57
C GLN A 236 -6.27 3.28 -15.15
N ILE A 237 -6.93 2.58 -14.25
CA ILE A 237 -8.17 3.06 -13.65
C ILE A 237 -7.80 4.24 -12.76
N ASP A 238 -8.27 5.43 -13.12
CA ASP A 238 -7.98 6.65 -12.38
C ASP A 238 -8.84 6.70 -11.11
N HIS A 239 -10.16 6.57 -11.27
CA HIS A 239 -11.12 6.58 -10.18
C HIS A 239 -12.31 5.65 -10.41
N SER A 240 -12.73 4.94 -9.35
CA SER A 240 -14.02 4.25 -9.26
C SER A 240 -14.91 4.97 -8.24
N ILE A 241 -16.13 5.30 -8.66
CA ILE A 241 -17.12 5.99 -7.83
C ILE A 241 -18.20 4.99 -7.48
N PHE A 242 -18.31 4.64 -6.21
CA PHE A 242 -19.38 3.78 -5.70
C PHE A 242 -20.67 4.59 -5.49
N LEU A 243 -21.76 4.05 -6.01
CA LEU A 243 -23.09 4.65 -6.04
C LEU A 243 -24.12 3.66 -5.47
N ASP A 244 -25.31 4.14 -5.11
CA ASP A 244 -26.41 3.32 -4.60
C ASP A 244 -25.99 2.36 -3.47
N HIS A 245 -25.37 2.92 -2.42
CA HIS A 245 -24.82 2.16 -1.29
C HIS A 245 -23.83 1.04 -1.68
N GLY A 246 -23.11 1.23 -2.80
CA GLY A 246 -22.12 0.27 -3.30
C GLY A 246 -22.67 -0.76 -4.27
N ARG A 247 -23.96 -0.70 -4.66
CA ARG A 247 -24.54 -1.58 -5.70
C ARG A 247 -24.20 -1.14 -7.11
N ARG A 248 -23.82 0.11 -7.31
CA ARG A 248 -23.35 0.63 -8.58
C ARG A 248 -21.91 1.10 -8.45
N VAL A 249 -21.14 0.91 -9.51
CA VAL A 249 -19.80 1.48 -9.62
C VAL A 249 -19.65 2.15 -10.98
N LEU A 250 -19.15 3.38 -10.97
CA LEU A 250 -18.77 4.11 -12.16
C LEU A 250 -17.24 4.14 -12.25
N PHE A 251 -16.69 3.47 -13.25
CA PHE A 251 -15.28 3.54 -13.57
C PHE A 251 -15.03 4.69 -14.53
N GLN A 252 -14.01 5.50 -14.24
CA GLN A 252 -13.52 6.55 -15.12
C GLN A 252 -12.09 6.23 -15.54
N ILE A 253 -11.90 5.93 -16.82
CA ILE A 253 -10.61 5.55 -17.40
C ILE A 253 -10.14 6.66 -18.36
N PRO A 254 -9.01 7.33 -18.10
CA PRO A 254 -8.45 8.30 -19.02
C PRO A 254 -7.87 7.58 -20.24
N LEU A 255 -8.32 7.99 -21.42
CA LEU A 255 -7.83 7.43 -22.67
C LEU A 255 -6.53 8.14 -23.04
N ILE A 256 -5.42 7.62 -22.50
CA ILE A 256 -4.07 8.09 -22.79
C ILE A 256 -3.44 7.09 -23.76
N LEU A 257 -2.98 7.59 -24.91
CA LEU A 257 -2.21 6.80 -25.86
C LEU A 257 -0.82 6.50 -25.26
N LYS A 258 -0.38 5.23 -25.28
CA LYS A 258 0.93 4.79 -24.75
C LYS A 258 2.18 5.41 -25.43
N LYS A 259 2.03 6.42 -26.31
CA LYS A 259 3.14 7.11 -26.96
C LYS A 259 3.24 8.54 -26.44
N ASN A 260 4.46 8.91 -26.06
CA ASN A 260 4.92 10.21 -25.55
C ASN A 260 4.81 11.37 -26.57
N ILE A 261 3.73 11.37 -27.38
CA ILE A 261 3.44 12.33 -28.42
C ILE A 261 2.29 13.17 -27.90
N ASP A 262 2.43 14.50 -27.91
CA ASP A 262 1.31 15.44 -27.72
C ASP A 262 0.30 15.22 -28.85
N VAL A 263 -0.61 14.26 -28.67
CA VAL A 263 -1.68 13.99 -29.64
C VAL A 263 -2.79 15.00 -29.35
N SER A 264 -3.08 15.86 -30.33
CA SER A 264 -4.18 16.82 -30.23
C SER A 264 -5.52 16.10 -30.05
N LYS A 265 -6.43 16.71 -29.28
CA LYS A 265 -7.75 16.14 -28.94
C LYS A 265 -8.58 15.68 -30.16
N ASP A 266 -8.40 16.35 -31.29
CA ASP A 266 -9.11 16.06 -32.55
C ASP A 266 -8.63 14.78 -33.24
N ILE A 267 -7.39 14.35 -32.97
CA ILE A 267 -6.83 13.09 -33.49
C ILE A 267 -7.28 11.93 -32.61
N ILE A 268 -7.22 12.10 -31.28
CA ILE A 268 -7.73 11.12 -30.32
C ILE A 268 -9.21 10.85 -30.58
N THR A 269 -10.05 11.88 -30.72
CA THR A 269 -11.49 11.65 -30.95
C THR A 269 -11.80 10.89 -32.23
N LYS A 270 -11.03 11.05 -33.31
CA LYS A 270 -11.27 10.32 -34.58
C LYS A 270 -10.73 8.89 -34.57
N GLU A 271 -9.61 8.62 -33.90
CA GLU A 271 -9.03 7.28 -33.83
C GLU A 271 -9.88 6.33 -32.98
N PHE A 272 -10.53 6.86 -31.93
CA PHE A 272 -11.30 6.09 -30.94
C PHE A 272 -12.75 5.81 -31.35
N LEU A 273 -13.33 6.58 -32.27
CA LEU A 273 -14.66 6.32 -32.80
C LEU A 273 -14.62 5.08 -33.71
N ASP A 274 -15.68 4.27 -33.65
CA ASP A 274 -15.85 3.00 -34.39
C ASP A 274 -14.86 1.88 -34.03
N GLN A 275 -14.03 2.07 -32.99
CA GLN A 275 -13.22 0.98 -32.45
C GLN A 275 -14.07 0.05 -31.60
N GLN A 276 -13.76 -1.24 -31.70
CA GLN A 276 -14.34 -2.26 -30.84
C GLN A 276 -13.50 -2.40 -29.57
N ALA A 277 -14.14 -2.19 -28.43
CA ALA A 277 -13.55 -2.44 -27.11
C ALA A 277 -14.20 -3.68 -26.50
N THR A 278 -13.38 -4.55 -25.91
CA THR A 278 -13.87 -5.66 -25.08
C THR A 278 -13.63 -5.28 -23.63
N ILE A 279 -14.69 -5.28 -22.83
CA ILE A 279 -14.68 -4.85 -21.45
C ILE A 279 -15.00 -6.06 -20.58
N THR A 280 -14.05 -6.47 -19.77
CA THR A 280 -14.20 -7.54 -18.79
C THR A 280 -14.31 -6.93 -17.40
N LEU A 281 -15.47 -7.06 -16.77
CA LEU A 281 -15.72 -6.62 -15.41
C LEU A 281 -15.62 -7.82 -14.46
N VAL A 282 -14.86 -7.67 -13.38
CA VAL A 282 -14.61 -8.73 -12.38
C VAL A 282 -14.92 -8.20 -10.99
N ASP A 283 -15.63 -8.97 -10.16
CA ASP A 283 -15.84 -8.69 -8.74
C ASP A 283 -15.85 -10.01 -7.96
N GLY A 284 -14.74 -10.31 -7.28
CA GLY A 284 -14.54 -11.59 -6.59
C GLY A 284 -14.56 -12.79 -7.55
N ASP A 285 -15.58 -13.64 -7.41
CA ASP A 285 -15.75 -14.86 -8.22
C ASP A 285 -16.70 -14.66 -9.41
N GLN A 286 -17.16 -13.43 -9.66
CA GLN A 286 -18.05 -13.09 -10.77
C GLN A 286 -17.30 -12.30 -11.83
N ALA A 287 -17.47 -12.68 -13.09
CA ALA A 287 -16.91 -11.95 -14.22
C ALA A 287 -17.87 -11.93 -15.41
N ILE A 288 -17.96 -10.78 -16.08
CA ILE A 288 -18.76 -10.61 -17.30
C ILE A 288 -17.92 -9.90 -18.36
N GLU A 289 -18.06 -10.33 -19.61
CA GLU A 289 -17.40 -9.74 -20.75
C GLU A 289 -18.41 -9.15 -21.74
N GLN A 290 -18.25 -7.87 -22.04
CA GLN A 290 -19.06 -7.14 -23.01
C GLN A 290 -18.18 -6.57 -24.12
N LYS A 291 -18.60 -6.81 -25.37
CA LYS A 291 -18.00 -6.20 -26.55
C LYS A 291 -18.86 -5.02 -26.97
N GLU A 292 -18.27 -3.83 -27.01
CA GLU A 292 -18.97 -2.59 -27.33
C GLU A 292 -18.24 -1.83 -28.44
N ILE A 293 -19.00 -1.17 -29.32
CA ILE A 293 -18.46 -0.30 -30.35
C ILE A 293 -18.63 1.14 -29.88
N LEU A 294 -17.52 1.87 -29.78
CA LEU A 294 -17.51 3.23 -29.27
C LEU A 294 -17.97 4.22 -30.36
N LYS A 295 -19.26 4.57 -30.38
CA LYS A 295 -19.87 5.35 -31.48
C LYS A 295 -20.09 6.84 -31.22
N GLU A 296 -20.27 7.24 -29.97
CA GLU A 296 -20.66 8.63 -29.63
C GLU A 296 -19.93 9.13 -28.38
N ILE A 297 -19.60 10.42 -28.40
CA ILE A 297 -19.03 11.15 -27.26
C ILE A 297 -20.18 11.90 -26.57
N SER A 298 -20.42 11.58 -25.31
CA SER A 298 -21.41 12.28 -24.49
C SER A 298 -20.84 13.61 -23.98
N PRO A 299 -21.59 14.72 -24.05
CA PRO A 299 -21.14 16.03 -23.60
C PRO A 299 -21.15 16.20 -22.07
N GLU A 300 -21.73 15.27 -21.31
CA GLU A 300 -21.86 15.36 -19.84
C GLU A 300 -21.40 14.05 -19.16
N THR A 301 -20.62 14.18 -18.07
CA THR A 301 -20.17 13.03 -17.27
C THR A 301 -21.33 12.41 -16.49
N LEU A 302 -21.45 11.08 -16.49
CA LEU A 302 -22.41 10.39 -15.63
C LEU A 302 -22.17 10.72 -14.15
N ALA A 303 -20.92 10.94 -13.76
CA ALA A 303 -20.55 11.35 -12.41
C ALA A 303 -21.28 12.63 -11.94
N LYS A 304 -21.56 13.59 -12.82
CA LYS A 304 -22.25 14.84 -12.45
C LYS A 304 -23.72 14.62 -12.07
N ASN A 305 -24.36 13.64 -12.69
CA ASN A 305 -25.76 13.28 -12.39
C ASN A 305 -25.88 12.51 -11.05
N TYR A 306 -24.84 11.77 -10.66
CA TYR A 306 -24.82 11.01 -9.41
C TYR A 306 -24.16 11.76 -8.23
N THR A 307 -23.35 12.78 -8.46
CA THR A 307 -22.72 13.59 -7.39
C THR A 307 -23.70 14.55 -6.71
N LEU A 308 -24.84 14.86 -7.34
CA LEU A 308 -25.94 15.61 -6.70
C LEU A 308 -26.57 14.87 -5.51
N SER A 309 -26.38 13.54 -5.39
CA SER A 309 -26.95 12.73 -4.29
C SER A 309 -25.95 12.24 -3.24
N SER A 310 -24.65 12.50 -3.41
CA SER A 310 -23.59 12.07 -2.48
C SER A 310 -22.82 13.27 -1.92
N SER A 311 -23.50 14.08 -1.12
CA SER A 311 -22.84 15.05 -0.24
C SER A 311 -22.19 14.31 0.93
N SER A 312 -20.99 13.74 0.73
CA SER A 312 -20.09 13.50 1.85
C SER A 312 -19.83 14.87 2.47
N SER A 313 -20.58 15.18 3.53
CA SER A 313 -20.69 16.55 4.04
C SER A 313 -19.30 17.16 4.22
N LEU A 314 -19.05 18.33 3.61
CA LEU A 314 -17.86 19.13 3.91
C LEU A 314 -17.68 19.31 5.43
N ILE A 315 -18.80 19.31 6.17
CA ILE A 315 -18.87 19.25 7.63
C ILE A 315 -18.09 18.05 8.21
N GLY A 316 -18.20 16.85 7.63
CA GLY A 316 -17.51 15.66 8.12
C GLY A 316 -16.00 15.77 7.98
N ILE A 317 -15.51 16.30 6.86
CA ILE A 317 -14.06 16.53 6.65
C ILE A 317 -13.54 17.56 7.65
N VAL A 318 -14.27 18.65 7.87
CA VAL A 318 -13.93 19.69 8.85
C VAL A 318 -13.87 19.10 10.26
N LEU A 319 -14.89 18.32 10.65
CA LEU A 319 -14.95 17.69 11.98
C LEU A 319 -13.81 16.71 12.21
N ILE A 320 -13.50 15.85 11.23
CA ILE A 320 -12.41 14.88 11.34
C ILE A 320 -11.05 15.59 11.39
N ALA A 321 -10.82 16.62 10.56
CA ALA A 321 -9.58 17.38 10.57
C ALA A 321 -9.36 18.13 11.90
N LEU A 322 -10.43 18.73 12.44
CA LEU A 322 -10.40 19.42 13.73
C LEU A 322 -10.14 18.44 14.87
N LEU A 323 -10.83 17.28 14.87
CA LEU A 323 -10.64 16.21 15.85
C LEU A 323 -9.23 15.63 15.75
N GLY A 324 -8.71 15.41 14.55
CA GLY A 324 -7.33 14.98 14.32
C GLY A 324 -6.30 15.95 14.90
N GLY A 325 -6.49 17.26 14.68
CA GLY A 325 -5.65 18.29 15.29
C GLY A 325 -5.73 18.30 16.83
N LEU A 326 -6.93 18.08 17.39
CA LEU A 326 -7.12 18.00 18.84
C LEU A 326 -6.39 16.79 19.44
N ILE A 327 -6.42 15.63 18.77
CA ILE A 327 -5.72 14.41 19.19
C ILE A 327 -4.21 14.65 19.34
N LEU A 328 -3.60 15.48 18.48
CA LEU A 328 -2.16 15.76 18.53
C LEU A 328 -1.72 16.33 19.89
N ASN A 329 -2.59 17.02 20.61
CA ASN A 329 -2.28 17.56 21.93
C ASN A 329 -2.18 16.48 23.02
N ILE A 330 -2.82 15.33 22.83
CA ILE A 330 -2.83 14.20 23.77
C ILE A 330 -1.59 13.32 23.59
N MET A 331 -0.82 13.54 22.52
CA MET A 331 0.36 12.74 22.24
C MET A 331 1.51 13.02 23.22
N PRO A 332 2.22 11.97 23.67
CA PRO A 332 3.18 12.07 24.77
C PRO A 332 4.39 12.98 24.46
N CYS A 333 4.71 13.28 23.19
CA CYS A 333 5.81 14.18 22.83
C CYS A 333 5.47 15.67 22.89
N VAL A 334 4.18 16.05 22.90
CA VAL A 334 3.75 17.46 22.91
C VAL A 334 3.58 18.00 24.33
N LEU A 335 3.17 17.12 25.25
CA LEU A 335 2.95 17.41 26.66
C LEU A 335 4.17 17.98 27.41
N PRO A 336 5.44 17.56 27.15
CA PRO A 336 6.61 18.17 27.76
C PRO A 336 6.72 19.68 27.47
N VAL A 337 6.53 20.09 26.21
CA VAL A 337 6.62 21.49 25.78
C VAL A 337 5.50 22.32 26.40
N LEU A 338 4.28 21.77 26.41
CA LEU A 338 3.13 22.38 27.07
C LEU A 338 3.47 22.63 28.56
N SER A 339 3.91 21.60 29.29
CA SER A 339 4.21 21.72 30.72
C SER A 339 5.27 22.78 31.04
N LEU A 340 6.31 22.90 30.21
CA LEU A 340 7.38 23.90 30.37
C LEU A 340 6.87 25.33 30.14
N LYS A 341 5.99 25.54 29.16
CA LYS A 341 5.38 26.85 28.90
C LYS A 341 4.47 27.29 30.04
N PHE A 342 3.63 26.38 30.53
CA PHE A 342 2.77 26.64 31.69
C PHE A 342 3.59 26.95 32.95
N LEU A 343 4.71 26.24 33.18
CA LEU A 343 5.64 26.50 34.27
C LEU A 343 6.35 27.85 34.16
N SER A 344 6.76 28.26 32.95
CA SER A 344 7.42 29.55 32.72
C SER A 344 6.51 30.76 32.98
N LEU A 345 5.19 30.57 32.85
CA LEU A 345 4.19 31.62 33.05
C LEU A 345 3.70 31.71 34.50
N THR A 346 3.79 30.64 35.30
CA THR A 346 3.48 30.67 36.74
C THR A 346 4.48 31.48 37.58
N TYR A 347 5.70 31.72 37.07
CA TYR A 347 6.71 32.54 37.73
C TYR A 347 6.66 34.02 37.31
N GLY A 348 5.93 34.35 36.24
CA GLY A 348 5.63 35.73 35.86
C GLY A 348 4.35 36.20 36.57
N THR A 349 4.41 37.36 37.22
CA THR A 349 3.27 37.94 37.94
C THR A 349 2.02 38.03 37.04
N TYR A 350 0.92 37.42 37.50
CA TYR A 350 -0.41 37.34 36.88
C TYR A 350 -1.13 38.71 36.73
N GLU A 351 -0.40 39.81 36.60
CA GLU A 351 -0.95 41.15 36.74
C GLU A 351 -1.60 41.67 35.45
N ASP A 352 -1.24 41.13 34.29
CA ASP A 352 -1.70 41.65 32.99
C ASP A 352 -2.33 40.57 32.09
N THR A 353 -3.67 40.51 32.11
CA THR A 353 -4.47 39.57 31.31
C THR A 353 -4.32 39.80 29.81
N GLN A 354 -4.04 41.03 29.37
CA GLN A 354 -3.89 41.36 27.95
C GLN A 354 -2.57 40.80 27.39
N LYS A 355 -1.47 40.92 28.15
CA LYS A 355 -0.17 40.36 27.75
C LYS A 355 -0.21 38.84 27.67
N THR A 356 -0.87 38.20 28.64
CA THR A 356 -1.05 36.73 28.64
C THR A 356 -1.79 36.26 27.39
N ARG A 357 -2.92 36.91 27.04
CA ARG A 357 -3.68 36.59 25.83
C ARG A 357 -2.84 36.70 24.56
N LEU A 358 -2.04 37.75 24.46
CA LEU A 358 -1.20 37.98 23.29
C LEU A 358 -0.13 36.89 23.13
N TYR A 359 0.50 36.43 24.21
CA TYR A 359 1.48 35.35 24.15
C TYR A 359 0.87 34.02 23.67
N PHE A 360 -0.33 33.68 24.14
CA PHE A 360 -1.05 32.49 23.69
C PHE A 360 -1.51 32.58 22.21
N LEU A 361 -1.90 33.77 21.75
CA LEU A 361 -2.19 34.01 20.33
C LEU A 361 -0.94 33.87 19.47
N CYS A 362 0.21 34.39 19.91
CA CYS A 362 1.48 34.20 19.21
C CYS A 362 1.88 32.71 19.13
N THR A 363 1.69 31.92 20.21
CA THR A 363 1.93 30.47 20.14
C THR A 363 1.00 29.77 19.16
N ALA A 364 -0.30 30.11 19.16
CA ALA A 364 -1.27 29.55 18.22
C ALA A 364 -0.93 29.90 16.76
N GLY A 365 -0.49 31.15 16.51
CA GLY A 365 0.00 31.58 15.21
C GLY A 365 1.20 30.77 14.72
N GLY A 366 2.16 30.45 15.61
CA GLY A 366 3.28 29.57 15.30
C GLY A 366 2.84 28.15 14.88
N ILE A 367 1.83 27.60 15.54
CA ILE A 367 1.29 26.27 15.19
C ILE A 367 0.61 26.32 13.81
N ILE A 368 -0.32 27.26 13.61
CA ILE A 368 -1.09 27.36 12.35
C ILE A 368 -0.16 27.60 11.16
N THR A 369 0.83 28.50 11.31
CA THR A 369 1.83 28.77 10.25
C THR A 369 2.66 27.54 9.92
N SER A 370 3.02 26.71 10.90
CA SER A 370 3.73 25.45 10.66
C SER A 370 2.88 24.46 9.85
N PHE A 371 1.59 24.30 10.17
CA PHE A 371 0.70 23.40 9.42
C PHE A 371 0.45 23.89 7.99
N ILE A 372 0.31 25.20 7.80
CA ILE A 372 0.23 25.79 6.45
C ILE A 372 1.52 25.51 5.68
N ALA A 373 2.69 25.69 6.29
CA ALA A 373 3.97 25.40 5.65
C ALA A 373 4.11 23.92 5.26
N LEU A 374 3.67 23.00 6.12
CA LEU A 374 3.60 21.57 5.80
C LEU A 374 2.64 21.29 4.63
N GLY A 375 1.47 21.91 4.62
CA GLY A 375 0.52 21.80 3.51
C GLY A 375 1.10 22.30 2.18
N LEU A 376 1.73 23.48 2.18
CA LEU A 376 2.42 24.01 0.99
C LEU A 376 3.56 23.08 0.53
N PHE A 377 4.34 22.54 1.46
CA PHE A 377 5.38 21.57 1.14
C PHE A 377 4.79 20.32 0.47
N THR A 378 3.67 19.78 0.96
CA THR A 378 2.99 18.64 0.31
C THR A 378 2.45 18.98 -1.08
N ILE A 379 1.96 20.20 -1.29
CA ILE A 379 1.50 20.67 -2.62
C ILE A 379 2.69 20.73 -3.60
N ILE A 380 3.83 21.26 -3.16
CA ILE A 380 5.06 21.30 -3.97
C ILE A 380 5.50 19.88 -4.35
N LEU A 381 5.49 18.94 -3.41
CA LEU A 381 5.81 17.54 -3.70
C LEU A 381 4.84 16.91 -4.72
N LYS A 382 3.54 17.21 -4.63
CA LYS A 382 2.53 16.77 -5.60
C LYS A 382 2.79 17.31 -7.01
N PHE A 383 3.26 18.56 -7.13
CA PHE A 383 3.63 19.15 -8.43
C PHE A 383 4.88 18.51 -9.07
N LEU A 384 5.80 17.99 -8.27
CA LEU A 384 7.02 17.36 -8.76
C LEU A 384 6.79 15.94 -9.34
N GLY A 385 5.53 15.49 -9.43
CA GLY A 385 5.16 14.24 -10.11
C GLY A 385 5.64 12.97 -9.42
N GLN A 386 6.30 13.07 -8.26
CA GLN A 386 6.64 11.90 -7.47
C GLN A 386 5.41 11.49 -6.65
N THR A 387 4.86 10.32 -6.93
CA THR A 387 3.87 9.61 -6.10
C THR A 387 4.52 9.17 -4.78
N LEU A 388 5.01 10.15 -4.00
CA LEU A 388 5.60 9.93 -2.69
C LEU A 388 4.48 9.62 -1.71
N GLY A 389 4.20 8.33 -1.54
CA GLY A 389 3.47 7.86 -0.35
C GLY A 389 4.19 8.37 0.89
N TRP A 390 3.50 9.21 1.67
CA TRP A 390 3.98 9.77 2.95
C TRP A 390 4.07 8.63 3.98
N GLY A 391 5.08 7.78 3.80
CA GLY A 391 5.20 6.47 4.47
C GLY A 391 6.38 5.64 3.97
N ILE A 392 6.89 5.91 2.76
CA ILE A 392 8.09 5.26 2.21
C ILE A 392 9.32 5.50 3.11
N GLN A 393 9.33 6.60 3.88
CA GLN A 393 10.37 6.88 4.88
C GLN A 393 10.47 5.79 5.96
N PHE A 394 9.36 5.11 6.31
CA PHE A 394 9.39 3.99 7.26
C PHE A 394 10.03 2.73 6.69
N GLN A 395 10.24 2.62 5.37
CA GLN A 395 11.02 1.54 4.77
C GLN A 395 12.53 1.81 4.86
N GLN A 396 12.93 3.06 5.12
CA GLN A 396 14.33 3.43 5.20
C GLN A 396 14.85 3.19 6.63
N PRO A 397 15.79 2.24 6.83
CA PRO A 397 16.19 1.82 8.17
C PRO A 397 16.86 2.94 8.97
N LEU A 398 17.58 3.84 8.30
CA LEU A 398 18.28 4.96 8.96
C LEU A 398 17.28 5.96 9.57
N PHE A 399 16.16 6.24 8.90
CA PHE A 399 15.10 7.08 9.42
C PHE A 399 14.45 6.49 10.68
N LEU A 400 14.19 5.18 10.70
CA LEU A 400 13.68 4.48 11.88
C LEU A 400 14.66 4.55 13.07
N ILE A 401 15.97 4.41 12.83
CA ILE A 401 16.99 4.53 13.88
C ILE A 401 17.02 5.94 14.44
N PHE A 402 16.97 6.96 13.58
CA PHE A 402 16.90 8.36 14.01
C PHE A 402 15.68 8.63 14.90
N LEU A 403 14.50 8.13 14.49
CA LEU A 403 13.26 8.25 15.23
C LEU A 403 13.34 7.54 16.59
N LEU A 404 13.90 6.32 16.63
CA LEU A 404 14.11 5.54 17.85
C LEU A 404 14.98 6.30 18.86
N VAL A 405 16.12 6.84 18.42
CA VAL A 405 17.01 7.64 19.26
C VAL A 405 16.25 8.83 19.83
N LEU A 406 15.54 9.58 18.98
CA LEU A 406 14.75 10.75 19.40
C LEU A 406 13.69 10.40 20.46
N MET A 407 12.96 9.29 20.30
CA MET A 407 11.95 8.85 21.28
C MET A 407 12.58 8.46 22.63
N ILE A 408 13.76 7.82 22.62
CA ILE A 408 14.47 7.47 23.85
C ILE A 408 14.95 8.73 24.56
N PHE A 409 15.45 9.73 23.83
CA PHE A 409 15.78 11.03 24.42
C PHE A 409 14.55 11.66 25.11
N PHE A 410 13.40 11.75 24.46
CA PHE A 410 12.20 12.31 25.10
C PHE A 410 11.73 11.52 26.32
N THR A 411 11.86 10.20 26.30
CA THR A 411 11.58 9.34 27.46
C THR A 411 12.45 9.72 28.66
N LEU A 412 13.75 9.85 28.44
CA LEU A 412 14.71 10.24 29.47
C LEU A 412 14.48 11.69 29.97
N ASN A 413 14.03 12.60 29.08
CA ASN A 413 13.62 13.95 29.47
C ASN A 413 12.44 13.94 30.44
N LEU A 414 11.41 13.14 30.16
CA LEU A 414 10.22 13.02 31.00
C LEU A 414 10.50 12.39 32.37
N TRP A 415 11.46 11.47 32.45
CA TRP A 415 11.93 10.92 33.73
C TRP A 415 12.84 11.88 34.53
N GLY A 416 13.10 13.09 34.03
CA GLY A 416 13.86 14.10 34.75
C GLY A 416 15.37 13.82 34.82
N LEU A 417 15.88 12.89 34.02
CA LEU A 417 17.32 12.63 33.91
C LEU A 417 18.04 13.79 33.21
N PHE A 418 17.32 14.56 32.38
CA PHE A 418 17.78 15.82 31.82
C PHE A 418 16.61 16.75 31.46
N GLU A 419 16.82 18.05 31.58
CA GLU A 419 15.90 19.08 31.08
C GLU A 419 16.48 19.70 29.80
N ILE A 420 15.71 19.66 28.71
CA ILE A 420 16.07 20.32 27.46
C ILE A 420 15.74 21.81 27.62
N SER A 421 16.71 22.59 28.09
CA SER A 421 16.63 24.04 27.97
C SER A 421 16.88 24.41 26.50
N PRO A 422 16.08 25.31 25.90
CA PRO A 422 16.34 25.77 24.54
C PRO A 422 17.76 26.36 24.47
N PRO A 423 18.50 26.08 23.38
CA PRO A 423 19.86 26.55 23.23
C PRO A 423 19.97 28.08 23.37
N GLN A 424 20.71 28.56 24.37
CA GLN A 424 20.89 30.00 24.65
C GLN A 424 21.46 30.77 23.45
N TRP A 425 22.22 30.11 22.57
CA TRP A 425 22.76 30.69 21.34
C TRP A 425 21.68 30.99 20.29
N LEU A 426 20.55 30.27 20.30
CA LEU A 426 19.41 30.52 19.41
C LEU A 426 18.56 31.70 19.93
N VAL A 427 18.48 31.85 21.25
CA VAL A 427 17.82 32.98 21.92
C VAL A 427 18.64 34.27 21.79
N ASN A 428 19.97 34.18 21.87
CA ASN A 428 20.86 35.35 21.82
C ASN A 428 21.15 35.86 20.39
N LYS A 429 20.81 35.09 19.34
CA LYS A 429 20.97 35.47 17.93
C LYS A 429 19.68 36.01 17.27
N VAL A 430 18.68 36.41 18.06
CA VAL A 430 17.56 37.18 17.52
C VAL A 430 18.10 38.53 17.02
N PRO A 431 17.89 38.88 15.73
CA PRO A 431 18.51 40.05 15.13
C PRO A 431 18.18 41.34 15.90
N VAL A 432 19.18 42.22 16.01
CA VAL A 432 19.15 43.49 16.77
C VAL A 432 17.91 44.36 16.45
N PHE A 433 17.33 44.20 15.25
CA PHE A 433 16.09 44.86 14.82
C PHE A 433 14.88 44.58 15.72
N PHE A 434 14.83 43.43 16.40
CA PHE A 434 13.75 43.02 17.30
C PHE A 434 14.06 43.24 18.80
N LYS A 435 15.19 43.87 19.14
CA LYS A 435 15.71 43.96 20.51
C LYS A 435 15.14 45.13 21.34
N ASN A 436 14.27 45.95 20.77
CA ASN A 436 13.89 47.25 21.37
C ASN A 436 12.79 47.21 22.45
N THR A 437 12.33 46.05 22.91
CA THR A 437 11.38 45.98 24.05
C THR A 437 11.32 44.56 24.62
N GLU A 438 11.37 44.40 25.94
CA GLU A 438 11.21 43.09 26.63
C GLU A 438 9.94 42.35 26.19
N GLN A 439 8.89 43.12 25.86
CA GLN A 439 7.62 42.59 25.37
C GLN A 439 7.75 41.90 24.00
N ASN A 440 8.52 42.45 23.06
CA ASN A 440 8.71 41.89 21.72
C ASN A 440 9.54 40.60 21.73
N GLN A 441 10.55 40.52 22.61
CA GLN A 441 11.32 39.28 22.79
C GLN A 441 10.43 38.13 23.28
N THR A 442 9.51 38.44 24.20
CA THR A 442 8.59 37.45 24.78
C THR A 442 7.52 36.96 23.78
N MET A 443 7.07 37.84 22.87
CA MET A 443 6.17 37.46 21.76
C MET A 443 6.85 36.56 20.72
N ILE A 444 8.06 36.91 20.30
CA ILE A 444 8.83 36.11 19.34
C ILE A 444 9.17 34.75 19.92
N ASN A 445 9.61 34.70 21.18
CA ASN A 445 9.81 33.44 21.90
C ASN A 445 8.53 32.62 21.97
N SER A 446 7.36 33.27 22.04
CA SER A 446 6.08 32.58 22.02
C SER A 446 5.72 32.00 20.65
N PHE A 447 5.96 32.74 19.58
CA PHE A 447 5.80 32.23 18.22
C PHE A 447 6.74 31.05 17.94
N THR A 448 8.03 31.16 18.29
CA THR A 448 9.02 30.09 18.06
C THR A 448 8.74 28.86 18.92
N THR A 449 8.20 29.00 20.13
CA THR A 449 7.75 27.84 20.90
C THR A 449 6.61 27.09 20.21
N GLY A 450 5.72 27.78 19.49
CA GLY A 450 4.66 27.15 18.68
C GLY A 450 5.21 26.38 17.47
N LEU A 451 6.20 26.95 16.77
CA LEU A 451 6.94 26.27 15.69
C LEU A 451 7.63 24.99 16.21
N LEU A 452 8.36 25.12 17.33
CA LEU A 452 9.09 24.01 17.94
C LEU A 452 8.13 22.92 18.43
N ALA A 453 6.99 23.29 19.02
CA ALA A 453 5.98 22.33 19.45
C ALA A 453 5.46 21.49 18.28
N THR A 454 5.20 22.11 17.12
CA THR A 454 4.75 21.39 15.92
C THR A 454 5.84 20.47 15.38
N LEU A 455 7.09 20.94 15.30
CA LEU A 455 8.22 20.15 14.80
C LEU A 455 8.51 18.93 15.69
N LEU A 456 8.41 19.08 17.01
CA LEU A 456 8.59 17.99 17.97
C LEU A 456 7.40 17.03 18.04
N ALA A 457 6.19 17.47 17.64
CA ALA A 457 5.01 16.62 17.56
C ALA A 457 5.04 15.66 16.35
N THR A 458 5.62 16.09 15.23
CA THR A 458 5.69 15.33 13.97
C THR A 458 6.13 13.86 14.13
N PRO A 459 7.22 13.53 14.87
CA PRO A 459 7.69 12.15 14.97
C PRO A 459 6.70 11.17 15.64
N CYS A 460 5.98 11.57 16.70
CA CYS A 460 4.98 10.69 17.32
C CYS A 460 3.65 10.67 16.57
N SER A 461 3.40 11.71 15.79
CA SER A 461 2.16 11.91 15.05
C SER A 461 2.23 11.32 13.64
N ALA A 462 3.40 10.90 13.18
CA ALA A 462 3.64 10.42 11.82
C ALA A 462 2.65 9.32 11.35
N PRO A 463 2.24 8.33 12.17
CA PRO A 463 1.23 7.35 11.75
C PRO A 463 -0.16 7.97 11.47
N PHE A 464 -0.54 8.98 12.23
CA PHE A 464 -1.85 9.64 12.11
C PHE A 464 -1.85 10.76 11.06
N ILE A 465 -0.75 11.51 10.97
CA ILE A 465 -0.56 12.50 9.90
C ILE A 465 -0.43 11.78 8.56
N GLY A 466 0.20 10.60 8.49
CA GLY A 466 0.34 9.81 7.27
C GLY A 466 -1.00 9.49 6.61
N THR A 467 -2.01 9.04 7.37
CA THR A 467 -3.34 8.75 6.82
C THR A 467 -4.06 10.01 6.32
N ALA A 468 -3.94 11.12 7.06
CA ALA A 468 -4.49 12.41 6.66
C ALA A 468 -3.83 12.94 5.38
N VAL A 469 -2.50 12.81 5.26
CA VAL A 469 -1.75 13.22 4.06
C VAL A 469 -2.09 12.33 2.86
N SER A 470 -2.17 11.01 3.04
CA SER A 470 -2.59 10.09 1.97
C SER A 470 -3.98 10.42 1.43
N PHE A 471 -4.94 10.72 2.31
CA PHE A 471 -6.26 11.18 1.90
C PHE A 471 -6.21 12.55 1.19
N ALA A 472 -5.39 13.48 1.69
CA ALA A 472 -5.25 14.82 1.11
C ALA A 472 -4.62 14.77 -0.29
N LEU A 473 -3.67 13.87 -0.56
CA LEU A 473 -3.00 13.76 -1.87
C LEU A 473 -3.98 13.42 -3.01
N VAL A 474 -5.11 12.76 -2.72
CA VAL A 474 -6.16 12.43 -3.69
C VAL A 474 -7.11 13.61 -3.96
N ARG A 475 -6.98 14.73 -3.24
CA ARG A 475 -7.87 15.89 -3.34
C ARG A 475 -7.24 17.08 -4.09
N ASP A 476 -8.09 18.03 -4.46
CA ASP A 476 -7.67 19.29 -5.10
C ASP A 476 -6.73 20.10 -4.20
N MET A 477 -5.83 20.87 -4.80
CA MET A 477 -4.80 21.66 -4.08
C MET A 477 -5.39 22.59 -3.02
N LYS A 478 -6.56 23.17 -3.29
CA LYS A 478 -7.28 24.05 -2.34
C LYS A 478 -7.79 23.27 -1.12
N GLN A 479 -8.21 22.03 -1.31
CA GLN A 479 -8.70 21.18 -0.22
C GLN A 479 -7.57 20.69 0.69
N ILE A 480 -6.38 20.41 0.13
CA ILE A 480 -5.18 20.06 0.92
C ILE A 480 -4.86 21.18 1.92
N LEU A 481 -4.69 22.41 1.42
CA LEU A 481 -4.36 23.56 2.26
C LEU A 481 -5.45 23.82 3.32
N PHE A 482 -6.72 23.64 2.95
CA PHE A 482 -7.85 23.79 3.86
C PHE A 482 -7.85 22.76 5.00
N VAL A 483 -7.56 21.48 4.71
CA VAL A 483 -7.46 20.43 5.73
C VAL A 483 -6.31 20.70 6.69
N PHE A 484 -5.13 21.03 6.19
CA PHE A 484 -3.97 21.38 7.02
C PHE A 484 -4.23 22.61 7.90
N PHE A 485 -4.93 23.61 7.36
CA PHE A 485 -5.33 24.79 8.13
C PHE A 485 -6.27 24.44 9.28
N ILE A 486 -7.31 23.64 9.03
CA ILE A 486 -8.25 23.19 10.07
C ILE A 486 -7.56 22.31 11.12
N MET A 487 -6.66 21.42 10.70
CA MET A 487 -5.87 20.58 11.61
C MET A 487 -4.97 21.44 12.51
N GLY A 488 -4.34 22.48 11.95
CA GLY A 488 -3.59 23.47 12.71
C GLY A 488 -4.45 24.23 13.72
N ILE A 489 -5.68 24.60 13.36
CA ILE A 489 -6.65 25.19 14.29
C ILE A 489 -7.02 24.19 15.41
N GLY A 490 -7.23 22.91 15.07
CA GLY A 490 -7.51 21.85 16.04
C GLY A 490 -6.37 21.68 17.05
N MET A 491 -5.12 21.70 16.60
CA MET A 491 -3.95 21.65 17.50
C MET A 491 -3.81 22.93 18.33
N ALA A 492 -4.10 24.09 17.75
CA ALA A 492 -4.05 25.39 18.44
C ALA A 492 -5.20 25.63 19.43
N LEU A 493 -6.27 24.82 19.36
CA LEU A 493 -7.50 24.96 20.14
C LEU A 493 -7.29 25.14 21.66
N PRO A 494 -6.46 24.35 22.37
CA PRO A 494 -6.20 24.58 23.80
C PRO A 494 -5.54 25.95 24.07
N TYR A 495 -4.64 26.41 23.20
CA TYR A 495 -3.99 27.71 23.34
C TYR A 495 -4.96 28.86 23.06
N LEU A 496 -5.79 28.73 22.03
CA LEU A 496 -6.86 29.68 21.71
C LEU A 496 -7.91 29.74 22.83
N GLY A 497 -8.26 28.61 23.43
CA GLY A 497 -9.18 28.54 24.58
C GLY A 497 -8.65 29.32 25.79
N VAL A 498 -7.36 29.16 26.13
CA VAL A 498 -6.71 29.94 27.19
C VAL A 498 -6.60 31.43 26.81
N ALA A 499 -6.38 31.75 25.54
CA ALA A 499 -6.36 33.14 25.07
C ALA A 499 -7.73 33.82 25.19
N LEU A 500 -8.84 33.10 24.97
CA LEU A 500 -10.20 33.62 25.14
C LEU A 500 -10.58 33.76 26.62
N TYR A 501 -10.23 32.78 27.44
CA TYR A 501 -10.56 32.73 28.87
C TYR A 501 -9.29 32.54 29.71
N PRO A 502 -8.48 33.60 29.94
CA PRO A 502 -7.23 33.50 30.70
C PRO A 502 -7.45 33.09 32.17
N MET A 503 -8.67 33.24 32.68
CA MET A 503 -9.04 32.86 34.04
C MET A 503 -9.05 31.33 34.27
N CYS A 504 -9.19 30.53 33.20
CA CYS A 504 -9.09 29.06 33.26
C CYS A 504 -7.73 28.58 33.82
N MET A 505 -6.68 29.41 33.71
CA MET A 505 -5.37 29.13 34.29
C MET A 505 -5.40 29.02 35.82
N LYS A 506 -6.34 29.69 36.49
CA LYS A 506 -6.48 29.62 37.96
C LYS A 506 -7.13 28.31 38.42
N LEU A 507 -7.82 27.60 37.52
CA LEU A 507 -8.51 26.33 37.80
C LEU A 507 -7.55 25.13 37.71
N LEU A 508 -6.39 25.28 37.06
CA LEU A 508 -5.44 24.19 36.88
C LEU A 508 -4.74 23.85 38.19
N PRO A 509 -4.59 22.55 38.53
CA PRO A 509 -3.92 22.13 39.74
C PRO A 509 -2.46 22.56 39.71
N LYS A 510 -1.97 23.10 40.83
CA LYS A 510 -0.56 23.52 40.96
C LYS A 510 0.37 22.33 40.65
N PRO A 511 1.48 22.54 39.93
CA PRO A 511 2.44 21.48 39.64
C PRO A 511 2.98 20.90 40.94
N GLY A 512 2.72 19.61 41.16
CA GLY A 512 3.11 18.87 42.37
C GLY A 512 3.39 17.40 42.07
N SER A 513 3.20 16.53 43.07
CA SER A 513 3.46 15.08 42.94
C SER A 513 2.61 14.40 41.86
N TRP A 514 1.39 14.89 41.60
CA TRP A 514 0.53 14.39 40.54
C TRP A 514 1.17 14.56 39.15
N MET A 515 1.77 15.72 38.88
CA MET A 515 2.42 15.98 37.58
C MET A 515 3.64 15.08 37.36
N ILE A 516 4.35 14.71 38.43
CA ILE A 516 5.48 13.77 38.36
C ILE A 516 4.98 12.37 37.98
N ARG A 517 3.90 11.88 38.61
CA ARG A 517 3.29 10.58 38.27
C ARG A 517 2.77 10.56 36.83
N PHE A 518 2.16 11.66 36.39
CA PHE A 518 1.66 11.80 35.01
C PHE A 518 2.81 11.78 33.98
N LYS A 519 3.93 12.48 34.24
CA LYS A 519 5.13 12.42 33.40
C LYS A 519 5.71 11.01 33.32
N GLN A 520 5.76 10.28 34.44
CA GLN A 520 6.22 8.88 34.47
C GLN A 520 5.33 7.96 33.63
N PHE A 521 4.00 8.12 33.71
CA PHE A 521 3.05 7.37 32.89
C PHE A 521 3.24 7.63 31.39
N LEU A 522 3.38 8.89 30.98
CA LEU A 522 3.64 9.24 29.57
C LEU A 522 5.00 8.72 29.08
N GLY A 523 6.02 8.75 29.94
CA GLY A 523 7.32 8.15 29.65
C GLY A 523 7.21 6.65 29.38
N LEU A 524 6.36 5.94 30.13
CA LEU A 524 6.09 4.52 29.90
C LEU A 524 5.40 4.28 28.54
N CYS A 525 4.44 5.12 28.15
CA CYS A 525 3.83 5.04 26.81
C CYS A 525 4.86 5.24 25.68
N LEU A 526 5.82 6.16 25.85
CA LEU A 526 6.91 6.39 24.88
C LEU A 526 7.87 5.21 24.76
N ILE A 527 8.12 4.49 25.85
CA ILE A 527 8.87 3.23 25.82
C ILE A 527 8.11 2.21 24.96
N GLY A 528 6.79 2.11 25.12
CA GLY A 528 5.95 1.27 24.26
C GLY A 528 6.13 1.58 22.77
N THR A 529 6.13 2.86 22.39
CA THR A 529 6.39 3.26 20.99
C THR A 529 7.81 2.95 20.52
N SER A 530 8.80 3.06 21.41
CA SER A 530 10.20 2.71 21.10
C SER A 530 10.36 1.20 20.88
N VAL A 531 9.70 0.37 21.69
CA VAL A 531 9.65 -1.09 21.50
C VAL A 531 9.00 -1.45 20.17
N TRP A 532 7.90 -0.76 19.80
CA TRP A 532 7.26 -0.95 18.51
C TRP A 532 8.18 -0.57 17.33
N LEU A 533 8.95 0.52 17.43
CA LEU A 533 9.95 0.90 16.41
C LEU A 533 11.07 -0.14 16.31
N ILE A 534 11.54 -0.70 17.43
CA ILE A 534 12.52 -1.78 17.44
C ILE A 534 11.98 -3.01 16.70
N TYR A 535 10.71 -3.36 16.92
CA TYR A 535 10.05 -4.45 16.19
C TYR A 535 10.02 -4.19 14.67
N LEU A 536 9.67 -2.98 14.23
CA LEU A 536 9.72 -2.64 12.80
C LEU A 536 11.13 -2.75 12.20
N ILE A 537 12.16 -2.28 12.92
CA ILE A 537 13.56 -2.40 12.49
C ILE A 537 13.97 -3.88 12.38
N SER A 538 13.45 -4.76 13.26
CA SER A 538 13.75 -6.20 13.25
C SER A 538 13.22 -6.92 12.01
N ILE A 539 12.05 -6.52 11.52
CA ILE A 539 11.46 -7.10 10.31
C ILE A 539 12.26 -6.70 9.06
N GLN A 540 12.74 -5.46 8.99
CA GLN A 540 13.38 -4.92 7.79
C GLN A 540 14.83 -5.35 7.61
N ILE A 541 15.62 -5.37 8.69
CA ILE A 541 17.08 -5.57 8.63
C ILE A 541 17.48 -6.96 9.15
N GLY A 542 16.54 -7.68 9.77
CA GLY A 542 16.76 -8.97 10.42
C GLY A 542 17.29 -8.82 11.86
N TYR A 543 16.96 -9.79 12.71
CA TYR A 543 17.20 -9.74 14.16
C TYR A 543 18.65 -9.46 14.57
N GLN A 544 19.64 -10.02 13.86
CA GLN A 544 21.06 -9.85 14.20
C GLN A 544 21.53 -8.39 14.10
N LYS A 545 21.15 -7.68 13.03
CA LYS A 545 21.53 -6.28 12.82
C LYS A 545 20.80 -5.34 13.77
N THR A 546 19.57 -5.67 14.16
CA THR A 546 18.80 -4.90 15.15
C THR A 546 19.47 -4.91 16.52
N ILE A 547 20.01 -6.06 16.96
CA ILE A 547 20.74 -6.17 18.22
C ILE A 547 21.99 -5.26 18.19
N GLN A 548 22.76 -5.27 17.10
CA GLN A 548 23.92 -4.39 16.94
C GLN A 548 23.55 -2.91 17.04
N ILE A 549 22.46 -2.49 16.39
CA ILE A 549 21.96 -1.12 16.47
C ILE A 549 21.57 -0.75 17.91
N LEU A 550 20.87 -1.64 18.62
CA LEU A 550 20.48 -1.41 20.01
C LEU A 550 21.69 -1.24 20.92
N ILE A 551 22.77 -2.01 20.70
CA ILE A 551 24.04 -1.87 21.41
C ILE A 551 24.64 -0.48 21.15
N TYR A 552 24.73 -0.05 19.89
CA TYR A 552 25.26 1.27 19.54
C TYR A 552 24.43 2.42 20.14
N VAL A 553 23.10 2.33 20.07
CA VAL A 553 22.19 3.33 20.65
C VAL A 553 22.32 3.40 22.17
N SER A 554 22.37 2.25 22.85
CA SER A 554 22.57 2.16 24.30
C SER A 554 23.91 2.78 24.72
N LEU A 555 24.99 2.47 23.99
CA LEU A 555 26.33 3.01 24.25
C LEU A 555 26.34 4.54 24.04
N PHE A 556 25.73 5.03 22.96
CA PHE A 556 25.60 6.47 22.70
C PHE A 556 24.87 7.20 23.83
N ILE A 557 23.75 6.66 24.32
CA ILE A 557 22.98 7.24 25.43
C ILE A 557 23.79 7.20 26.73
N CYS A 558 24.46 6.10 27.03
CA CYS A 558 25.29 5.97 28.23
C CYS A 558 26.46 6.97 28.22
N LEU A 559 27.12 7.13 27.08
CA LEU A 559 28.18 8.11 26.88
C LEU A 559 27.66 9.55 27.05
N PHE A 560 26.48 9.85 26.50
CA PHE A 560 25.84 11.14 26.65
C PHE A 560 25.52 11.47 28.13
N LEU A 561 24.94 10.52 28.86
CA LEU A 561 24.62 10.70 30.29
C LEU A 561 25.88 10.77 31.17
N PHE A 562 26.95 10.06 30.79
CA PHE A 562 28.26 10.13 31.44
C PHE A 562 28.91 11.51 31.26
N ILE A 563 28.91 12.06 30.04
CA ILE A 563 29.43 13.42 29.75
C ILE A 563 28.68 14.48 30.56
N LYS A 564 27.37 14.33 30.74
CA LYS A 564 26.54 15.21 31.58
C LYS A 564 26.78 15.04 33.10
N LYS A 565 27.73 14.18 33.53
CA LYS A 565 28.03 13.84 34.94
C LYS A 565 26.83 13.33 35.75
N ARG A 566 25.83 12.74 35.09
CA ARG A 566 24.63 12.20 35.74
C ARG A 566 24.70 10.68 35.98
N LEU A 567 25.78 10.03 35.53
CA LEU A 567 26.02 8.59 35.65
C LEU A 567 27.32 8.33 36.45
N PRO A 568 27.30 7.51 37.53
CA PRO A 568 28.53 7.12 38.24
C PRO A 568 29.44 6.22 37.40
N LYS A 569 30.76 6.36 37.55
CA LYS A 569 31.79 5.64 36.77
C LYS A 569 31.62 4.10 36.80
N SER A 570 31.14 3.54 37.90
CA SER A 570 30.93 2.09 38.06
C SER A 570 29.81 1.55 37.16
N ILE A 571 28.70 2.27 37.01
CA ILE A 571 27.58 1.85 36.15
C ILE A 571 27.96 1.99 34.68
N PHE A 572 28.68 3.06 34.31
CA PHE A 572 29.17 3.24 32.94
C PHE A 572 30.12 2.11 32.52
N MET A 573 31.07 1.73 33.39
CA MET A 573 31.95 0.58 33.14
C MET A 573 31.19 -0.75 33.07
N GLY A 574 30.18 -0.95 33.92
CA GLY A 574 29.34 -2.16 33.88
C GLY A 574 28.56 -2.33 32.58
N ILE A 575 27.99 -1.24 32.05
CA ILE A 575 27.22 -1.28 30.78
C ILE A 575 28.16 -1.55 29.59
N ILE A 576 29.36 -0.95 29.54
CA ILE A 576 30.35 -1.24 28.50
C ILE A 576 30.78 -2.71 28.55
N LEU A 577 30.98 -3.26 29.76
CA LEU A 577 31.38 -4.66 29.94
C LEU A 577 30.29 -5.61 29.44
N ILE A 578 29.02 -5.36 29.79
CA ILE A 578 27.87 -6.18 29.34
C ILE A 578 27.70 -6.11 27.81
N LEU A 579 27.87 -4.91 27.21
CA LEU A 579 27.75 -4.72 25.76
C LEU A 579 28.95 -5.24 24.95
N SER A 580 30.09 -5.53 25.61
CA SER A 580 31.27 -6.10 24.96
C SER A 580 31.27 -7.64 24.90
N VAL A 581 30.36 -8.28 25.64
CA VAL A 581 30.31 -9.74 25.82
C VAL A 581 29.15 -10.40 25.04
N GLY A 582 28.19 -9.62 24.54
CA GLY A 582 27.07 -10.08 23.70
C GLY A 582 27.11 -9.45 22.32
#